data_AF-A0A970G1L9-F1
#
_entry.id   AF-A0A970G1L9-F1
#
_cell.length_a   1.000
_cell.length_b   1.000
_cell.length_c   1.000
_cell.angle_alpha   90.00
_cell.angle_beta   90.00
_cell.angle_gamma   90.00
#
_symmetry.space_group_name_H-M   'P 1'
#
loop_
_entity.id
_entity.type
_entity.pdbx_description
1 polymer ?
#
loop_
_entity_poly.entity_id
_entity_poly.type
_entity_poly.pdbx_seq_one_letter_code
_entity_poly.pdbx_strand_id
1 'polypeptide(L)' 'MSERNEKGRRYRSARDDATVGSIERHIEKTYGLPRNSVQINRPDDSDARSDKKIGNLRKEYDKAK' A
#
# COMPACT_ATOMS: atom_id res chain seq x y z
N MET A 1 11.74 31.37 -6.28
CA MET A 1 11.25 30.01 -6.59
C MET A 1 11.89 29.08 -5.59
N SER A 2 11.10 28.55 -4.66
CA SER A 2 11.61 27.75 -3.54
C SER A 2 12.13 26.41 -4.06
N GLU A 3 13.41 26.12 -3.87
CA GLU A 3 13.96 24.78 -4.10
C GLU A 3 13.13 23.77 -3.31
N ARG A 4 12.39 22.90 -4.03
CA ARG A 4 11.86 21.70 -3.40
C ARG A 4 13.07 20.93 -2.89
N ASN A 5 13.21 20.86 -1.57
CA ASN A 5 14.17 19.96 -0.93
C ASN A 5 13.73 18.52 -1.25
N GLU A 6 14.11 18.03 -2.43
CA GLU A 6 13.85 16.70 -2.97
C GLU A 6 14.69 15.62 -2.25
N LYS A 7 14.86 15.74 -0.93
CA LYS A 7 15.33 14.59 -0.14
C LYS A 7 14.30 13.49 -0.32
N GLY A 8 14.63 12.51 -1.17
CA GLY A 8 13.79 11.37 -1.46
C GLY A 8 13.22 10.82 -0.16
N ARG A 9 11.90 10.65 -0.11
CA ARG A 9 11.25 10.07 1.07
C ARG A 9 11.90 8.72 1.35
N ARG A 10 12.29 8.47 2.60
CA ARG A 10 12.89 7.18 2.98
C ARG A 10 11.93 6.07 2.59
N TYR A 11 12.37 5.20 1.68
CA TYR A 11 11.63 4.00 1.33
C TYR A 11 11.60 3.06 2.54
N ARG A 12 10.39 2.65 2.93
CA ARG A 12 10.17 1.62 3.94
C ARG A 12 9.15 0.64 3.40
N SER A 13 9.47 -0.64 3.48
CA SER A 13 8.50 -1.69 3.19
C SER A 13 7.34 -1.63 4.16
N ALA A 14 6.12 -1.89 3.67
CA ALA A 14 4.97 -2.10 4.53
C ALA A 14 5.25 -3.25 5.51
N ARG A 15 4.85 -3.08 6.78
CA ARG A 15 5.00 -4.11 7.81
C ARG A 15 4.08 -5.30 7.53
N ASP A 16 4.54 -6.50 7.87
CA ASP A 16 3.77 -7.73 7.60
C ASP A 16 2.46 -7.81 8.40
N ASP A 17 2.43 -7.20 9.59
CA ASP A 17 1.28 -7.14 10.49
C ASP A 17 0.29 -6.01 10.14
N ALA A 18 0.65 -5.10 9.23
CA ALA A 18 -0.26 -4.07 8.75
C ALA A 18 -1.41 -4.68 7.93
N THR A 19 -2.57 -4.05 7.99
CA THR A 19 -3.73 -4.41 7.15
C THR A 19 -3.73 -3.65 5.84
N VAL A 20 -4.32 -4.23 4.78
CA VAL A 20 -4.48 -3.61 3.47
C VAL A 20 -5.12 -2.21 3.58
N GLY A 21 -6.24 -2.10 4.29
CA GLY A 21 -6.94 -0.82 4.42
C GLY A 21 -6.18 0.25 5.22
N SER A 22 -5.24 -0.16 6.07
CA SER A 22 -4.34 0.78 6.76
C SER A 22 -3.30 1.34 5.79
N ILE A 23 -2.77 0.51 4.89
CA ILE A 23 -1.81 0.93 3.87
C ILE A 23 -2.47 1.82 2.82
N GLU A 24 -3.64 1.45 2.30
CA GLU A 24 -4.40 2.26 1.34
C GLU A 24 -4.64 3.67 1.89
N ARG A 25 -5.16 3.76 3.11
CA ARG A 25 -5.39 5.04 3.80
C ARG A 25 -4.10 5.83 4.03
N HIS A 26 -3.01 5.13 4.33
CA HIS A 26 -1.70 5.77 4.50
C HIS A 26 -1.21 6.37 3.18
N ILE A 27 -1.38 5.66 2.05
CA ILE A 27 -1.05 6.15 0.71
C ILE A 27 -1.91 7.36 0.38
N GLU A 28 -3.23 7.27 0.55
CA GLU A 28 -4.17 8.37 0.30
C GLU A 28 -3.77 9.64 1.07
N LYS A 29 -3.51 9.51 2.38
CA LYS A 29 -3.07 10.64 3.21
C LYS A 29 -1.70 11.19 2.79
N THR A 30 -0.78 10.33 2.38
CA THR A 30 0.60 10.69 2.05
C THR A 30 0.73 11.37 0.68
N TYR A 31 -0.21 11.10 -0.22
CA TYR A 31 -0.27 11.67 -1.57
C TYR A 31 -1.40 12.68 -1.76
N GLY A 32 -2.26 12.90 -0.74
CA GLY A 32 -3.38 13.83 -0.82
C GLY A 32 -4.49 13.35 -1.74
N LEU A 33 -4.67 12.04 -1.87
CA LEU A 33 -5.69 11.45 -2.72
C LEU A 33 -7.06 11.43 -2.02
N PRO A 34 -8.17 11.45 -2.78
CA PRO A 34 -9.50 11.24 -2.23
C PRO A 34 -9.60 9.90 -1.49
N ARG A 35 -10.52 9.83 -0.54
CA ARG A 35 -10.78 8.59 0.19
C ARG A 35 -11.33 7.51 -0.75
N ASN A 36 -10.87 6.28 -0.58
CA ASN A 36 -11.19 5.10 -1.40
C ASN A 36 -10.74 5.24 -2.87
N SER A 37 -9.67 6.00 -3.13
CA SER A 37 -9.10 6.14 -4.48
C SER A 37 -7.95 5.15 -4.74
N VAL A 38 -7.43 4.53 -3.69
CA VAL A 38 -6.37 3.53 -3.77
C VAL A 38 -6.96 2.17 -3.43
N GLN A 39 -6.67 1.18 -4.28
CA GLN A 39 -7.03 -0.22 -4.07
C GLN A 39 -5.79 -1.08 -4.24
N ILE A 40 -5.58 -2.02 -3.31
CA ILE A 40 -4.56 -3.06 -3.43
C ILE A 40 -5.23 -4.34 -3.91
N ASN A 41 -4.73 -4.90 -5.00
CA ASN A 41 -5.27 -6.14 -5.56
C ASN A 41 -4.53 -7.37 -5.03
N ARG A 42 -5.16 -8.52 -5.26
CA ARG A 42 -4.59 -9.85 -5.14
C ARG A 42 -3.90 -10.26 -6.46
N PRO A 43 -3.20 -11.40 -6.49
CA PRO A 43 -2.55 -11.90 -7.71
C PRO A 43 -3.52 -12.21 -8.87
N ASP A 44 -4.80 -12.44 -8.55
CA ASP A 44 -5.87 -12.71 -9.51
C ASP A 44 -6.62 -11.42 -9.94
N ASP A 45 -6.01 -10.25 -9.73
CA ASP A 45 -6.58 -8.91 -9.94
C ASP A 45 -7.83 -8.59 -9.10
N SER A 46 -8.27 -9.50 -8.22
CA SER A 46 -9.39 -9.24 -7.33
C SER A 46 -9.02 -8.29 -6.20
N ASP A 47 -9.99 -7.54 -5.69
CA ASP A 47 -9.79 -6.62 -4.57
C ASP A 47 -9.31 -7.37 -3.31
N ALA A 48 -8.20 -6.93 -2.72
CA ALA A 48 -7.71 -7.47 -1.48
C ALA A 48 -8.53 -6.90 -0.31
N ARG A 49 -9.25 -7.79 0.37
CA ARG A 49 -10.01 -7.44 1.59
C ARG A 49 -9.21 -6.55 2.54
N SER A 50 -9.84 -5.46 2.98
CA SER A 50 -9.22 -4.41 3.80
C SER A 50 -8.68 -4.89 5.16
N ASP A 51 -9.22 -5.96 5.73
CA ASP A 51 -8.78 -6.58 7.00
C ASP A 51 -7.60 -7.57 6.83
N LYS A 52 -7.24 -7.89 5.58
CA LYS A 52 -6.16 -8.82 5.27
C LYS A 52 -4.80 -8.23 5.65
N LYS A 53 -3.93 -9.07 6.21
CA LYS A 53 -2.54 -8.70 6.54
C LYS A 53 -1.66 -8.66 5.30
N ILE A 54 -0.79 -7.67 5.20
CA ILE A 54 0.19 -7.52 4.10
C ILE A 54 1.09 -8.76 3.98
N GLY A 55 1.52 -9.34 5.11
CA GLY A 55 2.34 -10.55 5.09
C GLY A 55 1.63 -11.74 4.43
N ASN A 56 0.30 -11.86 4.59
CA ASN A 56 -0.47 -12.92 3.92
C ASN A 56 -0.67 -12.60 2.43
N LEU A 57 -0.87 -11.33 2.09
CA LEU A 57 -0.99 -10.89 0.70
C LEU A 57 0.30 -11.18 -0.09
N ARG A 58 1.47 -10.87 0.48
CA ARG A 58 2.77 -11.19 -0.13
C ARG A 58 2.93 -12.68 -0.41
N LYS A 59 2.59 -13.54 0.57
CA LYS A 59 2.64 -15.00 0.39
C LYS A 59 1.75 -15.49 -0.75
N GLU A 60 0.64 -14.83 -1.02
CA GLU A 60 -0.21 -15.18 -2.17
C GLU A 60 0.45 -14.80 -3.50
N TYR A 61 1.04 -13.61 -3.58
CA TYR A 61 1.83 -13.21 -4.74
C TYR A 61 3.04 -14.12 -4.98
N ASP A 62 3.72 -14.54 -3.92
CA ASP A 62 4.87 -15.46 -4.03
C ASP A 62 4.45 -16.85 -4.51
N LYS A 63 3.22 -17.30 -4.22
CA LYS A 63 2.67 -18.58 -4.71
C LYS A 63 2.17 -18.52 -6.15
N ALA A 64 1.78 -17.34 -6.61
CA ALA A 64 1.30 -17.11 -7.97
C ALA A 64 2.44 -16.87 -8.97
N LYS A 65 3.66 -16.66 -8.49
CA LYS A 65 4.88 -16.53 -9.27
C LYS A 65 5.42 -17.91 -9.69
#